data_AF-A0A2E7BBB9-F1
#
_entry.id   AF-A0A2E7BBB9-F1
#
_cell.length_a   1.000
_cell.length_b   1.000
_cell.length_c   1.000
_cell.angle_alpha   90.00
_cell.angle_beta   90.00
_cell.angle_gamma   90.00
#
_symmetry.space_group_name_H-M   'P 1'
#
loop_
_entity.id
_entity.type
_entity.pdbx_description
1 polymer ?
#
loop_
_entity_poly.entity_id
_entity_poly.type
_entity_poly.pdbx_seq_one_letter_code
_entity_poly.pdbx_strand_id
1 'polypeptide(L)'
;MSQANIQSEIDGLRETLALEKEYLLAGRARETLTLTEAKLSAMNSLETAFGSFEPGSVPLAYRTDMAEVVTMAKENAVHFEAIQNGLRRAIERVESQHANAYVGSYTQTGGKVAFTEVTGHFLKKA
;
A
#
# COMPACT_ATOMS: atom_id res chain seq x y z
N MET A 1 -1.38 20.20 -27.09
CA MET A 1 -0.57 18.97 -27.30
C MET A 1 -0.82 18.45 -28.71
N SER A 2 0.18 17.86 -29.36
CA SER A 2 -0.03 17.11 -30.60
C SER A 2 -0.64 15.72 -30.29
N GLN A 3 -1.27 15.09 -31.28
CA GLN A 3 -1.79 13.71 -31.14
C GLN A 3 -0.71 12.70 -30.76
N ALA A 4 0.51 12.84 -31.30
CA ALA A 4 1.65 12.02 -30.94
C ALA A 4 2.05 12.19 -29.47
N ASN A 5 1.96 13.41 -28.93
CA ASN A 5 2.25 13.67 -27.53
C ASN A 5 1.17 13.06 -26.62
N ILE A 6 -0.10 13.08 -27.02
CA ILE A 6 -1.19 12.44 -26.24
C ILE A 6 -0.94 10.94 -26.12
N GLN A 7 -0.61 10.26 -27.23
CA GLN A 7 -0.31 8.83 -27.17
C GLN A 7 0.90 8.54 -26.30
N SER A 8 1.97 9.33 -26.41
CA SER A 8 3.16 9.17 -25.58
C SER A 8 2.87 9.30 -24.08
N GLU A 9 1.99 10.24 -23.69
CA GLU A 9 1.58 10.41 -22.29
C GLU A 9 0.73 9.23 -21.81
N ILE A 10 -0.16 8.71 -22.66
CA ILE A 10 -0.95 7.49 -22.35
C ILE A 10 -0.02 6.30 -22.15
N ASP A 11 0.94 6.08 -23.05
CA ASP A 11 1.86 4.96 -22.99
C ASP A 11 2.78 5.06 -21.75
N GLY A 12 3.28 6.26 -21.45
CA GLY A 12 4.07 6.51 -20.24
C GLY A 12 3.27 6.28 -18.95
N LEU A 13 1.99 6.64 -18.93
CA LEU A 13 1.11 6.37 -17.80
C LEU A 13 0.85 4.85 -17.65
N ARG A 14 0.69 4.12 -18.75
CA ARG A 14 0.55 2.65 -18.72
C ARG A 14 1.81 1.98 -18.18
N GLU A 15 2.99 2.40 -18.62
CA GLU A 15 4.27 1.90 -18.11
C GLU A 15 4.41 2.19 -16.60
N THR A 16 4.06 3.40 -16.17
CA THR A 16 4.09 3.79 -14.76
C THR A 16 3.16 2.91 -13.91
N LEU A 17 1.94 2.64 -14.40
CA LEU A 17 0.99 1.75 -13.72
C LEU A 17 1.45 0.29 -13.71
N ALA A 18 2.11 -0.18 -14.77
CA ALA A 18 2.69 -1.51 -14.81
C ALA A 18 3.82 -1.66 -13.77
N LEU A 19 4.72 -0.68 -13.68
CA LEU A 19 5.78 -0.67 -12.69
C LEU A 19 5.23 -0.55 -11.24
N GLU A 20 4.19 0.26 -11.05
CA GLU A 20 3.48 0.34 -9.77
C GLU A 20 2.92 -1.03 -9.37
N LYS A 21 2.33 -1.78 -10.31
CA LYS A 21 1.85 -3.15 -10.06
C LYS A 21 2.97 -4.08 -9.61
N GLU A 22 4.13 -4.03 -10.26
CA GLU A 22 5.30 -4.83 -9.89
C GLU A 22 5.76 -4.54 -8.46
N TYR A 23 5.86 -3.27 -8.09
CA TYR A 23 6.21 -2.88 -6.73
C TYR A 23 5.18 -3.35 -5.69
N LEU A 24 3.89 -3.24 -6.01
CA LEU A 24 2.82 -3.70 -5.12
C LEU A 24 2.85 -5.22 -4.94
N LEU A 25 3.02 -5.98 -6.01
CA LEU A 25 3.15 -7.45 -5.95
C LEU A 25 4.40 -7.90 -5.20
N ALA A 26 5.49 -7.13 -5.28
CA ALA A 26 6.71 -7.36 -4.51
C ALA A 26 6.61 -6.92 -3.04
N GLY A 27 5.48 -6.36 -2.60
CA GLY A 27 5.30 -5.82 -1.25
C GLY A 27 6.10 -4.54 -0.97
N ARG A 28 6.62 -3.90 -2.02
CA ARG A 28 7.45 -2.69 -1.95
C ARG A 28 6.62 -1.42 -2.08
N ALA A 29 5.60 -1.29 -1.23
CA ALA A 29 4.67 -0.14 -1.26
C ALA A 29 5.35 1.23 -1.07
N ARG A 30 6.57 1.28 -0.52
CA ARG A 30 7.34 2.53 -0.46
C ARG A 30 7.86 2.96 -1.83
N GLU A 31 8.22 2.01 -2.69
CA GLU A 31 8.76 2.30 -4.02
C GLU A 31 7.68 2.89 -4.95
N THR A 32 6.39 2.60 -4.70
CA THR A 32 5.31 3.24 -5.48
C THR A 32 5.23 4.75 -5.28
N LEU A 33 5.74 5.27 -4.15
CA LEU A 33 5.74 6.72 -3.87
C LEU A 33 6.61 7.51 -4.85
N THR A 34 7.66 6.89 -5.40
CA THR A 34 8.52 7.57 -6.40
C THR A 34 7.82 7.74 -7.73
N LEU A 35 6.76 6.96 -7.99
CA LEU A 35 5.96 7.01 -9.21
C LEU A 35 4.82 8.02 -9.13
N THR A 36 4.44 8.45 -7.92
CA THR A 36 3.26 9.31 -7.70
C THR A 36 3.36 10.63 -8.45
N GLU A 37 4.52 11.29 -8.43
CA GLU A 37 4.69 12.58 -9.09
C GLU A 37 4.56 12.45 -10.62
N ALA A 38 5.22 11.45 -11.21
CA ALA A 38 5.13 11.17 -12.65
C ALA A 38 3.68 10.81 -13.05
N LYS A 39 3.01 9.96 -12.26
CA LYS A 39 1.62 9.55 -12.48
C LYS A 39 0.65 10.74 -12.44
N LEU A 40 0.76 11.60 -11.44
CA LEU A 40 -0.08 12.80 -11.32
C LEU A 40 0.18 13.80 -12.44
N SER A 41 1.44 14.00 -12.82
CA SER A 41 1.82 14.87 -13.93
C SER A 41 1.21 14.39 -15.25
N ALA A 42 1.35 13.10 -15.57
CA ALA A 42 0.77 12.50 -16.76
C ALA A 42 -0.77 12.60 -16.76
N MET A 43 -1.43 12.34 -15.62
CA MET A 43 -2.87 12.50 -15.48
C MET A 43 -3.34 13.93 -15.74
N ASN A 44 -2.65 14.94 -15.21
CA ASN A 44 -2.99 16.35 -15.42
C ASN A 44 -2.78 16.77 -16.89
N SER A 45 -1.70 16.31 -17.52
CA SER A 45 -1.42 16.55 -18.94
C SER A 45 -2.50 15.93 -19.82
N LEU A 46 -2.92 14.70 -19.53
CA LEU A 46 -3.99 14.02 -20.25
C LEU A 46 -5.34 14.70 -20.00
N GLU A 47 -5.67 15.08 -18.77
CA GLU A 47 -6.91 15.82 -18.46
C GLU A 47 -6.98 17.12 -19.26
N THR A 48 -5.89 17.89 -19.28
CA THR A 48 -5.78 19.12 -20.06
C THR A 48 -5.95 18.85 -21.56
N ALA A 49 -5.31 17.79 -22.07
CA ALA A 49 -5.41 17.41 -23.48
C ALA A 49 -6.84 16.98 -23.84
N PHE A 50 -7.47 16.12 -23.06
CA PHE A 50 -8.84 15.65 -23.28
C PHE A 50 -9.88 16.75 -23.11
N GLY A 51 -9.66 17.69 -22.17
CA GLY A 51 -10.51 18.86 -21.99
C GLY A 51 -10.46 19.85 -23.17
N SER A 52 -9.45 19.76 -24.02
CA SER A 52 -9.34 20.61 -25.22
C SER A 52 -10.08 20.07 -26.45
N PHE A 53 -10.57 18.82 -26.41
CA PHE A 53 -11.37 18.26 -27.50
C PHE A 53 -12.81 18.76 -27.46
N GLU A 54 -13.40 18.97 -28.63
CA GLU A 54 -14.84 19.16 -28.73
C GLU A 54 -15.59 17.91 -28.27
N PRO A 55 -16.77 18.05 -27.62
CA PRO A 55 -17.59 16.91 -27.22
C PRO A 55 -17.84 15.94 -28.38
N GLY A 56 -17.42 14.69 -28.22
CA GLY A 56 -17.58 13.64 -29.24
C GLY A 56 -16.46 13.53 -30.28
N SER A 57 -15.52 14.48 -30.32
CA SER A 57 -14.40 14.50 -31.27
C SER A 57 -13.20 13.63 -30.85
N VAL A 58 -13.21 13.10 -29.62
CA VAL A 58 -12.11 12.25 -29.11
C VAL A 58 -12.03 10.94 -29.91
N PRO A 59 -10.87 10.61 -30.50
CA PRO A 59 -10.66 9.33 -31.18
C PRO A 59 -11.05 8.11 -30.34
N LEU A 60 -11.61 7.08 -30.98
CA LEU A 60 -12.00 5.83 -30.30
C LEU A 60 -10.80 5.11 -29.66
N ALA A 61 -9.63 5.20 -30.29
CA ALA A 61 -8.38 4.62 -29.78
C ALA A 61 -8.07 5.16 -28.38
N TYR A 62 -8.00 6.49 -28.22
CA TYR A 62 -7.73 7.12 -26.93
C TYR A 62 -8.77 6.79 -25.85
N ARG A 63 -10.04 6.64 -26.23
CA ARG A 63 -11.09 6.19 -25.29
C ARG A 63 -10.83 4.78 -24.78
N THR A 64 -10.40 3.89 -25.67
CA THR A 64 -10.08 2.50 -25.34
C THR A 64 -8.83 2.44 -24.45
N ASP A 65 -7.78 3.17 -24.81
CA ASP A 65 -6.54 3.21 -24.03
C ASP A 65 -6.77 3.79 -22.62
N MET A 66 -7.56 4.86 -22.50
CA MET A 66 -7.90 5.43 -21.20
C MET A 66 -8.77 4.48 -20.35
N ALA A 67 -9.65 3.70 -20.97
CA ALA A 67 -10.42 2.67 -20.26
C ALA A 67 -9.50 1.56 -19.71
N GLU A 68 -8.44 1.23 -20.45
CA GLU A 68 -7.42 0.29 -19.99
C GLU A 68 -6.61 0.86 -18.81
N VAL A 69 -6.14 2.12 -18.92
CA VAL A 69 -5.46 2.83 -17.82
C VAL A 69 -6.31 2.83 -16.54
N VAL A 70 -7.61 3.08 -16.66
CA VAL A 70 -8.54 3.02 -15.51
C VAL A 70 -8.63 1.62 -14.93
N THR A 71 -8.65 0.59 -15.78
CA THR A 71 -8.66 -0.81 -15.32
C THR A 71 -7.38 -1.14 -14.55
N MET A 72 -6.21 -0.78 -15.09
CA MET A 72 -4.91 -0.97 -14.43
C MET A 72 -4.84 -0.25 -13.08
N ALA A 73 -5.31 1.00 -13.02
CA ALA A 73 -5.34 1.77 -11.77
C ALA A 73 -6.23 1.11 -10.71
N LYS A 74 -7.38 0.54 -11.11
CA LYS A 74 -8.26 -0.21 -10.20
C LYS A 74 -7.59 -1.48 -9.68
N GLU A 75 -6.89 -2.22 -10.53
CA GLU A 75 -6.14 -3.41 -10.11
C GLU A 75 -5.05 -3.05 -9.09
N ASN A 76 -4.29 -1.98 -9.35
CA ASN A 76 -3.26 -1.50 -8.42
C ASN A 76 -3.86 -1.08 -7.07
N ALA A 77 -5.04 -0.44 -7.07
CA ALA A 77 -5.74 -0.09 -5.83
C ALA A 77 -6.09 -1.33 -4.98
N VAL A 78 -6.54 -2.42 -5.60
CA VAL A 78 -6.82 -3.69 -4.91
C VAL A 78 -5.55 -4.27 -4.28
N HIS A 79 -4.43 -4.24 -4.99
CA HIS A 79 -3.15 -4.70 -4.44
C HIS A 79 -2.67 -3.83 -3.28
N PHE A 80 -2.83 -2.52 -3.37
CA PHE A 80 -2.46 -1.60 -2.29
C PHE A 80 -3.33 -1.80 -1.04
N GLU A 81 -4.64 -2.00 -1.22
CA GLU A 81 -5.56 -2.34 -0.13
C GLU A 81 -5.14 -3.65 0.58
N ALA A 82 -4.74 -4.67 -0.18
CA ALA A 82 -4.23 -5.92 0.39
C ALA A 82 -2.99 -5.68 1.27
N ILE A 83 -2.06 -4.81 0.84
CA ILE A 83 -0.89 -4.42 1.64
C ILE A 83 -1.32 -3.71 2.94
N GLN A 84 -2.25 -2.75 2.86
CA GLN A 84 -2.77 -2.05 4.04
C GLN A 84 -3.40 -3.01 5.05
N ASN A 85 -4.19 -3.98 4.57
CA ASN A 85 -4.79 -5.01 5.40
C ASN A 85 -3.72 -5.92 6.04
N GLY A 86 -2.66 -6.25 5.32
CA GLY A 86 -1.50 -6.97 5.86
C GLY A 86 -0.80 -6.21 6.98
N LEU A 87 -0.57 -4.90 6.79
CA LEU A 87 0.03 -4.02 7.79
C LEU A 87 -0.83 -3.91 9.05
N ARG A 88 -2.15 -3.74 8.90
CA ARG A 88 -3.09 -3.69 10.02
C ARG A 88 -3.01 -4.95 10.88
N ARG A 89 -3.04 -6.12 10.24
CA ARG A 89 -2.90 -7.41 10.94
C ARG A 89 -1.54 -7.57 11.63
N ALA A 90 -0.47 -7.04 11.04
CA ALA A 90 0.85 -7.06 11.66
C ALA A 90 0.89 -6.19 12.94
N ILE A 91 0.27 -5.02 12.92
CA ILE A 91 0.13 -4.14 14.10
C ILE A 91 -0.68 -4.84 15.19
N GLU A 92 -1.86 -5.38 14.85
CA GLU A 92 -2.72 -6.13 15.79
C GLU A 92 -1.96 -7.31 16.44
N ARG A 93 -1.12 -8.00 15.67
CA ARG A 93 -0.27 -9.07 16.19
C ARG A 93 0.75 -8.55 17.22
N VAL A 94 1.42 -7.44 16.94
CA VAL A 94 2.39 -6.86 17.88
C VAL A 94 1.71 -6.41 19.16
N GLU A 95 0.57 -5.70 19.05
CA GLU A 95 -0.23 -5.25 20.20
C GLU A 95 -0.74 -6.43 21.04
N SER A 96 -1.25 -7.48 20.40
CA SER A 96 -1.71 -8.69 21.10
C SER A 96 -0.57 -9.48 21.75
N GLN A 97 0.65 -9.47 21.19
CA GLN A 97 1.83 -10.07 21.83
C GLN A 97 2.23 -9.31 23.11
N HIS A 98 2.14 -7.98 23.12
CA HIS A 98 2.33 -7.20 24.35
C HIS A 98 1.25 -7.49 25.40
N ALA A 99 0.00 -7.66 24.98
CA ALA A 99 -1.09 -8.05 25.87
C ALA A 99 -0.89 -9.48 26.43
N ASN A 100 -0.46 -10.44 25.62
CA ASN A 100 -0.24 -11.83 26.03
C ASN A 100 1.04 -12.03 26.85
N ALA A 101 2.09 -11.24 26.63
CA ALA A 101 3.30 -11.26 27.46
C ALA A 101 3.01 -10.85 28.92
N TYR A 102 2.00 -10.00 29.14
CA TYR A 102 1.58 -9.57 30.48
C TYR A 102 0.74 -10.63 31.22
N VAL A 103 0.24 -11.66 30.53
CA VAL A 103 -0.61 -12.72 31.11
C VAL A 103 0.19 -14.01 31.41
N GLY A 104 1.52 -13.96 31.24
CA GLY A 104 2.39 -15.15 31.16
C GLY A 104 3.39 -15.40 32.29
N SER A 105 3.17 -14.95 33.53
CA SER A 105 3.88 -15.51 34.70
C SER A 105 2.96 -16.34 35.59
N TYR A 106 2.22 -17.27 34.99
CA TYR A 106 1.69 -18.39 35.76
C TYR A 106 2.85 -19.34 36.07
N THR A 107 3.26 -19.39 37.33
CA THR A 107 4.01 -20.53 37.84
C THR A 107 3.19 -21.81 37.61
N GLN A 108 3.86 -22.95 37.52
CA GLN A 108 3.28 -24.30 37.31
C GLN A 108 2.26 -24.74 38.39
N THR A 109 1.81 -23.84 39.26
CA THR A 109 0.85 -24.04 40.35
C THR A 109 -0.28 -23.01 40.39
N GLY A 110 -0.47 -22.17 39.37
CA GLY A 110 -1.69 -21.37 39.21
C GLY A 110 -1.95 -20.28 40.26
N GLY A 111 -0.93 -19.86 41.02
CA GLY A 111 -1.03 -18.76 41.98
C GLY A 111 -0.61 -17.43 41.34
N LYS A 112 -1.53 -16.45 41.29
CA LYS A 112 -1.20 -15.06 40.91
C LYS A 112 -0.23 -14.46 41.93
N VAL A 113 0.96 -14.04 41.50
CA VAL A 113 1.88 -13.27 42.36
C VAL A 113 1.77 -11.80 41.96
N ALA A 114 1.20 -10.98 42.85
CA ALA A 114 1.29 -9.53 42.74
C ALA A 114 2.72 -9.10 43.15
N PHE A 115 3.41 -8.39 42.26
CA PHE A 115 4.70 -7.79 42.58
C PHE A 115 4.47 -6.53 43.42
N THR A 116 4.24 -6.72 44.71
CA THR A 116 4.42 -5.67 45.71
C THR A 116 5.30 -6.26 46.79
N GLU A 117 6.53 -5.74 46.85
CA GLU A 117 7.56 -6.00 47.87
C GLU A 117 8.41 -7.27 47.69
N VAL A 118 9.32 -7.22 46.70
CA VAL A 118 10.53 -8.04 46.71
C VAL A 118 11.51 -7.44 47.71
N THR A 119 11.56 -7.97 48.93
CA THR A 119 12.68 -7.78 49.87
C THR A 119 13.27 -9.14 50.26
N GLY A 120 14.30 -9.54 49.51
CA GLY A 120 15.43 -10.33 50.02
C GLY A 120 15.25 -11.83 50.27
N HIS A 121 16.02 -12.64 49.54
CA HIS A 121 16.99 -13.65 50.02
C HIS A 121 17.01 -14.85 49.06
N PHE A 122 17.98 -14.84 48.14
CA PHE A 122 18.33 -16.04 47.36
C PHE A 122 19.10 -17.00 48.26
N LEU A 123 18.44 -18.07 48.73
CA LEU A 123 19.14 -19.23 49.28
C LEU A 123 19.62 -20.12 48.13
N LYS A 124 20.94 -20.12 47.91
CA LYS A 124 21.66 -21.11 47.09
C LYS A 124 21.51 -22.49 47.74
N LYS A 125 21.12 -23.51 46.97
CA LYS A 125 21.14 -24.90 47.45
C LYS A 125 22.35 -25.64 46.86
N ALA A 126 23.05 -26.32 47.78
CA ALA A 126 24.14 -27.28 47.56
C ALA A 126 23.67 -28.55 46.84
#